data_AF-A0AAV2Z5R1-F1
#
_entry.id   AF-A0AAV2Z5R1-F1
#
_cell.length_a   1.000
_cell.length_b   1.000
_cell.length_c   1.000
_cell.angle_alpha   90.00
_cell.angle_beta   90.00
_cell.angle_gamma   90.00
#
_symmetry.space_group_name_H-M   'P 1'
#
loop_
_entity.id
_entity.type
_entity.pdbx_description
1 polymer ?
#
loop_
_entity_poly.entity_id
_entity_poly.type
_entity_poly.pdbx_seq_one_letter_code
_entity_poly.pdbx_strand_id
1 'polypeptide(L)'
;MYMANLFCESFQVSGMAECGLIPSFLKKRDARFETPHNAILLSFIMIIFVTALDSNELLELTNAFAALVQIMIVLAAIQLRRILPYMPRPFKVPGGTVVLVLLMLAPMAVVCYMLVTVFMKLVPALIVVVGLVIGLLYGLCSRCTVTREWLH
;
A
#
# COMPACT_ATOMS: atom_id res chain seq x y z
N MET A 1 -18.45 -9.83 -6.87
CA MET A 1 -17.19 -9.57 -6.14
C MET A 1 -16.25 -8.64 -6.92
N TYR A 2 -15.98 -8.87 -8.21
CA TYR A 2 -15.04 -8.05 -9.01
C TYR A 2 -15.32 -6.55 -9.05
N MET A 3 -16.58 -6.13 -9.26
CA MET A 3 -16.94 -4.71 -9.29
C MET A 3 -16.58 -3.98 -7.98
N ALA A 4 -16.79 -4.63 -6.82
CA ALA A 4 -16.48 -4.04 -5.53
C ALA A 4 -14.98 -3.80 -5.32
N ASN A 5 -14.13 -4.72 -5.77
CA ASN A 5 -12.67 -4.54 -5.72
C ASN A 5 -12.23 -3.37 -6.60
N LEU A 6 -12.73 -3.28 -7.83
CA LEU A 6 -12.42 -2.16 -8.74
C LEU A 6 -12.77 -0.80 -8.13
N PHE A 7 -13.93 -0.70 -7.49
CA PHE A 7 -14.32 0.51 -6.77
C PHE A 7 -13.37 0.78 -5.59
N CYS A 8 -13.09 -0.22 -4.75
CA CYS A 8 -12.21 -0.04 -3.58
C CYS A 8 -10.83 0.49 -3.97
N GLU A 9 -10.18 -0.13 -4.97
CA GLU A 9 -8.88 0.30 -5.49
C GLU A 9 -8.91 1.73 -6.04
N SER A 10 -9.96 2.07 -6.81
CA SER A 10 -10.10 3.42 -7.38
C SER A 10 -10.25 4.49 -6.29
N PHE A 11 -11.01 4.19 -5.23
CA PHE A 11 -11.18 5.10 -4.09
C PHE A 11 -9.92 5.16 -3.21
N GLN A 12 -9.18 4.07 -3.07
CA GLN A 12 -7.89 4.06 -2.38
C GLN A 12 -6.89 4.97 -3.08
N VAL A 13 -6.79 4.87 -4.41
CA VAL A 13 -5.95 5.76 -5.24
C VAL A 13 -6.41 7.21 -5.10
N SER A 14 -7.71 7.49 -5.22
CA SER A 14 -8.24 8.85 -5.03
C SER A 14 -7.93 9.42 -3.64
N GLY A 15 -8.05 8.60 -2.58
CA GLY A 15 -7.72 8.99 -1.21
C GLY A 15 -6.22 9.28 -1.03
N MET A 16 -5.34 8.51 -1.67
CA MET A 16 -3.91 8.82 -1.70
C MET A 16 -3.62 10.17 -2.39
N ALA A 17 -4.38 10.52 -3.43
CA ALA A 17 -4.27 11.84 -4.08
C ALA A 17 -4.75 12.98 -3.18
N GLU A 18 -5.77 12.72 -2.35
CA GLU A 18 -6.25 13.68 -1.35
C GLU A 18 -5.23 13.99 -0.27
N CYS A 19 -4.46 12.98 0.14
CA CYS A 19 -3.34 13.14 1.07
C CYS A 19 -2.07 13.71 0.41
N GLY A 20 -2.08 14.02 -0.89
CA GLY A 20 -0.91 14.55 -1.61
C GLY A 20 0.19 13.51 -1.90
N LEU A 21 -0.12 12.21 -1.78
CA LEU A 21 0.83 11.10 -2.04
C LEU A 21 0.94 10.71 -3.51
N ILE A 22 0.05 11.19 -4.38
CA ILE A 22 0.06 10.96 -5.83
C ILE A 22 -0.45 12.23 -6.50
N PRO A 23 -0.19 12.45 -7.81
CA PRO A 23 -0.49 13.73 -8.44
C PRO A 23 -1.97 14.14 -8.35
N SER A 24 -2.19 15.44 -8.14
CA SER A 24 -3.49 16.02 -7.77
C SER A 24 -4.60 15.83 -8.80
N PHE A 25 -4.30 15.47 -10.04
CA PHE A 25 -5.31 15.16 -11.06
C PHE A 25 -6.17 13.94 -10.71
N LEU A 26 -5.66 13.01 -9.88
CA LEU A 26 -6.37 11.81 -9.42
C LEU A 26 -7.38 12.10 -8.30
N LYS A 27 -7.27 13.26 -7.65
CA LYS A 27 -8.24 13.73 -6.65
C LYS A 27 -9.54 14.21 -7.28
N LYS A 28 -9.56 14.55 -8.58
CA LYS A 28 -10.73 15.15 -9.23
C LYS A 28 -11.92 14.18 -9.23
N ARG A 29 -12.98 14.56 -8.52
CA ARG A 29 -14.26 13.84 -8.46
C ARG A 29 -15.33 14.57 -9.28
N ASP A 30 -16.27 13.80 -9.82
CA ASP A 30 -17.42 14.37 -10.53
C ASP A 30 -18.40 15.06 -9.56
N ALA A 31 -18.99 16.17 -9.98
CA ALA A 31 -19.86 16.98 -9.14
C ALA A 31 -21.22 16.34 -8.83
N ARG A 32 -21.66 15.36 -9.64
CA ARG A 32 -22.99 14.74 -9.50
C ARG A 32 -22.98 13.43 -8.72
N PHE A 33 -21.94 12.63 -8.91
CA PHE A 33 -21.84 11.28 -8.32
C PHE A 33 -20.66 11.12 -7.36
N GLU A 34 -19.83 12.16 -7.18
CA GLU A 34 -18.61 12.14 -6.37
C GLU A 34 -17.63 11.01 -6.73
N THR A 35 -17.77 10.44 -7.94
CA THR A 35 -16.92 9.34 -8.41
C THR A 35 -15.61 9.86 -8.98
N PRO A 36 -14.45 9.26 -8.61
CA PRO A 36 -13.16 9.66 -9.14
C PRO A 36 -12.93 9.02 -10.53
N HIS A 37 -13.52 9.59 -11.57
CA HIS A 37 -13.40 9.08 -12.96
C HIS A 37 -11.96 8.87 -13.42
N ASN A 38 -11.05 9.79 -13.04
CA ASN A 38 -9.63 9.70 -13.41
C ASN A 38 -8.93 8.50 -12.74
N ALA A 39 -9.29 8.20 -11.48
CA ALA A 39 -8.72 7.04 -10.77
C ALA A 39 -9.27 5.72 -11.31
N ILE A 40 -10.54 5.69 -11.72
CA ILE A 40 -11.16 4.53 -12.36
C ILE A 40 -10.48 4.25 -13.71
N LEU A 41 -10.28 5.28 -14.53
CA LEU A 41 -9.60 5.14 -15.83
C LEU A 41 -8.16 4.63 -15.65
N LEU A 42 -7.41 5.19 -14.69
CA LEU A 42 -6.06 4.74 -14.38
C LEU A 42 -6.03 3.27 -13.96
N SER A 43 -6.94 2.87 -13.08
CA SER A 43 -7.05 1.48 -12.60
C SER A 43 -7.37 0.53 -13.76
N PHE A 44 -8.24 0.93 -14.67
CA PHE A 44 -8.58 0.13 -15.86
C PHE A 44 -7.38 -0.05 -16.80
N ILE A 45 -6.62 1.02 -17.06
CA ILE A 45 -5.38 0.97 -17.87
C ILE A 45 -4.36 0.03 -17.22
N MET A 46 -4.19 0.12 -15.89
CA MET A 46 -3.28 -0.78 -15.16
C MET A 46 -3.70 -2.24 -15.27
N ILE A 47 -5.00 -2.53 -15.20
CA ILE A 47 -5.51 -3.90 -15.36
C ILE A 47 -5.19 -4.44 -16.76
N ILE A 48 -5.41 -3.65 -17.82
CA ILE A 48 -5.08 -4.07 -19.19
C ILE A 48 -3.59 -4.41 -19.29
N PHE A 49 -2.73 -3.58 -18.73
CA PHE A 49 -1.29 -3.81 -18.73
C PHE A 49 -0.93 -5.10 -17.99
N VAL A 50 -1.51 -5.32 -16.81
CA VAL A 50 -1.25 -6.50 -15.98
C VAL A 50 -1.80 -7.78 -16.62
N THR A 51 -2.93 -7.72 -17.33
CA THR A 51 -3.50 -8.89 -18.03
C THR A 51 -2.65 -9.38 -19.20
N ALA A 52 -1.67 -8.59 -19.65
CA ALA A 52 -0.71 -9.01 -20.66
C ALA A 52 0.40 -9.92 -20.10
N LEU A 53 0.52 -10.04 -18.77
CA LEU A 53 1.49 -10.92 -18.11
C LEU A 53 0.94 -12.34 -17.95
N ASP A 54 1.85 -13.32 -17.92
CA ASP A 54 1.48 -14.71 -17.64
C ASP A 54 0.97 -14.87 -16.21
N SER A 55 0.01 -15.80 -16.04
CA SER A 55 -0.67 -16.00 -14.74
C SER A 55 0.28 -16.39 -13.61
N ASN A 56 1.36 -17.14 -13.93
CA ASN A 56 2.37 -17.54 -12.94
C ASN A 56 3.21 -16.34 -12.49
N GLU A 57 3.63 -15.48 -13.41
CA GLU A 57 4.40 -14.28 -13.09
C GLU A 57 3.56 -13.27 -12.31
N LEU A 58 2.28 -13.12 -12.68
CA LEU A 58 1.33 -12.27 -11.98
C LEU A 58 1.12 -12.70 -10.52
N LEU A 59 0.99 -14.01 -10.28
CA LEU A 59 0.81 -14.54 -8.92
C LEU A 59 2.02 -14.23 -8.05
N GLU A 60 3.23 -14.45 -8.58
CA GLU A 60 4.48 -14.20 -7.87
C GLU A 60 4.68 -12.72 -7.56
N LEU A 61 4.40 -11.85 -8.53
CA LEU A 61 4.46 -10.40 -8.37
C LEU A 61 3.47 -9.92 -7.30
N THR A 62 2.23 -10.43 -7.36
CA THR A 62 1.17 -10.08 -6.40
C THR A 62 1.55 -10.51 -4.98
N ASN A 63 2.09 -11.72 -4.82
CA ASN A 63 2.55 -12.20 -3.52
C ASN A 63 3.68 -11.33 -2.96
N ALA A 64 4.59 -10.88 -3.83
CA ALA A 64 5.68 -10.00 -3.42
C ALA A 64 5.17 -8.63 -2.94
N PHE A 65 4.27 -7.99 -3.69
CA PHE A 65 3.67 -6.71 -3.27
C PHE A 65 2.85 -6.85 -2.00
N ALA A 66 2.06 -7.93 -1.87
CA ALA A 66 1.30 -8.21 -0.64
C ALA A 66 2.23 -8.35 0.58
N ALA A 67 3.37 -9.03 0.41
CA ALA A 67 4.38 -9.15 1.46
C ALA A 67 4.95 -7.79 1.88
N LEU A 68 5.28 -6.91 0.92
CA LEU A 68 5.78 -5.56 1.21
C LEU A 68 4.75 -4.71 1.95
N VAL A 69 3.48 -4.72 1.49
CA VAL A 69 2.38 -4.00 2.12
C VAL A 69 2.19 -4.48 3.56
N GLN A 70 2.24 -5.80 3.78
CA GLN A 70 2.09 -6.35 5.12
C GLN A 70 3.22 -5.91 6.06
N ILE A 71 4.48 -5.88 5.59
CA ILE A 71 5.62 -5.36 6.38
C ILE A 71 5.38 -3.89 6.73
N MET A 72 4.96 -3.07 5.77
CA MET A 72 4.66 -1.66 5.99
C MET A 72 3.54 -1.45 7.00
N ILE A 73 2.48 -2.26 6.96
CA ILE A 73 1.38 -2.22 7.92
C ILE A 73 1.87 -2.54 9.34
N VAL A 74 2.68 -3.59 9.50
CA VAL A 74 3.23 -3.97 10.81
C VAL A 74 4.14 -2.86 11.35
N LEU A 75 5.03 -2.31 10.52
CA LEU A 75 5.90 -1.20 10.89
C LEU A 75 5.10 0.05 11.27
N ALA A 76 4.09 0.43 10.48
CA ALA A 76 3.22 1.55 10.75
C ALA A 76 2.44 1.36 12.06
N ALA A 77 1.95 0.15 12.33
CA ALA A 77 1.25 -0.17 13.57
C ALA A 77 2.15 -0.07 14.81
N ILE A 78 3.40 -0.50 14.71
CA ILE A 78 4.41 -0.33 15.77
C ILE A 78 4.74 1.15 15.96
N GLN A 79 4.99 1.88 14.88
CA GLN A 79 5.31 3.31 14.91
C GLN A 79 4.18 4.14 15.54
N LEU A 80 2.92 3.83 15.18
CA LEU A 80 1.74 4.52 15.74
C LEU A 80 1.62 4.32 17.25
N ARG A 81 2.01 3.15 17.78
CA ARG A 81 2.03 2.90 19.24
C ARG A 81 3.11 3.70 19.96
N ARG A 82 4.22 4.00 19.29
CA ARG A 82 5.31 4.83 19.85
C ARG A 82 4.95 6.31 19.83
N ILE A 83 4.37 6.82 18.74
CA ILE A 83 4.09 8.25 18.57
C ILE A 83 2.84 8.67 19.36
N LEU A 84 1.75 7.88 19.32
CA LEU A 84 0.48 8.23 19.94
C LEU A 84 0.00 7.15 20.93
N PRO A 85 0.67 7.01 22.10
CA PRO A 85 0.29 6.03 23.10
C PRO A 85 -1.02 6.35 23.82
N TYR A 86 -1.41 7.63 23.91
CA TYR A 86 -2.58 8.10 24.67
C TYR A 86 -3.89 8.17 23.87
N MET A 87 -3.88 7.80 22.58
CA MET A 87 -5.07 7.88 21.73
C MET A 87 -6.13 6.86 22.21
N PRO A 88 -7.40 7.26 22.45
CA PRO A 88 -8.45 6.34 22.85
C PRO A 88 -8.77 5.40 21.68
N ARG A 89 -8.36 4.13 21.79
CA ARG A 89 -8.63 3.10 20.78
C ARG A 89 -10.01 2.48 21.01
N PRO A 90 -10.98 2.62 20.07
CA PRO A 90 -12.33 2.08 20.21
C PRO A 90 -12.34 0.55 20.23
N PHE A 91 -11.35 -0.09 19.60
CA PHE A 91 -11.13 -1.53 19.64
C PHE A 91 -9.89 -1.85 20.50
N LYS A 92 -10.10 -2.47 21.66
CA LYS A 92 -9.04 -2.96 22.54
C LYS A 92 -8.95 -4.47 22.38
N VAL A 93 -7.80 -4.96 21.95
CA VAL A 93 -7.56 -6.41 21.79
C VAL A 93 -7.53 -7.05 23.19
N PRO A 94 -8.35 -8.09 23.46
CA PRO A 94 -8.30 -8.79 24.73
C PRO A 94 -6.91 -9.45 24.89
N GLY A 95 -6.24 -9.18 26.01
CA GLY A 95 -4.89 -9.71 26.29
C GLY A 95 -3.71 -8.76 26.06
N GLY A 96 -3.97 -7.46 25.87
CA GLY A 96 -2.94 -6.41 25.95
C GLY A 96 -1.88 -6.46 24.83
N THR A 97 -0.68 -5.95 25.12
CA THR A 97 0.41 -5.83 24.13
C THR A 97 0.96 -7.18 23.67
N VAL A 98 0.94 -8.20 24.53
CA VAL A 98 1.51 -9.54 24.24
C VAL A 98 0.70 -10.26 23.16
N VAL A 99 -0.63 -10.32 23.31
CA VAL A 99 -1.51 -10.93 22.30
C VAL A 99 -1.38 -10.21 20.95
N LEU A 100 -1.19 -8.89 20.97
CA LEU A 100 -1.00 -8.12 19.76
C LEU A 100 0.32 -8.45 19.04
N VAL A 101 1.41 -8.61 19.78
CA VAL A 101 2.71 -9.02 19.21
C VAL A 101 2.60 -10.43 18.63
N LEU A 102 1.94 -11.35 19.34
CA LEU A 102 1.70 -12.71 18.84
C LEU A 102 0.86 -12.72 17.56
N LEU A 103 -0.20 -11.89 17.52
CA LEU A 103 -1.06 -11.74 16.34
C LEU A 103 -0.28 -11.16 15.13
N MET A 104 0.70 -10.30 15.36
CA MET A 104 1.59 -9.78 14.31
C MET A 104 2.64 -10.80 13.87
N LEU A 105 2.99 -11.76 14.72
CA LEU A 105 3.97 -12.79 14.39
C LEU A 105 3.45 -13.76 13.32
N ALA A 106 2.17 -14.12 13.38
CA ALA A 106 1.53 -15.01 12.41
C ALA A 106 1.62 -14.50 10.94
N PRO A 107 1.20 -13.27 10.61
CA PRO A 107 1.36 -12.74 9.25
C PRO A 107 2.83 -12.50 8.90
N MET A 108 3.71 -12.21 9.87
CA MET A 108 5.15 -12.09 9.59
C MET A 108 5.78 -13.41 9.13
N ALA A 109 5.34 -14.55 9.67
CA ALA A 109 5.80 -15.86 9.20
C ALA A 109 5.39 -16.12 7.75
N VAL A 110 4.14 -15.78 7.39
CA VAL A 110 3.62 -15.92 6.02
C VAL A 110 4.40 -15.03 5.04
N VAL A 111 4.64 -13.78 5.42
CA VAL A 111 5.45 -12.82 4.64
C VAL A 111 6.87 -13.35 4.42
N CYS A 112 7.51 -13.90 5.45
CA CYS A 112 8.86 -14.45 5.34
C CYS A 112 8.92 -15.59 4.31
N TYR A 113 7.95 -16.50 4.36
CA TYR A 113 7.84 -17.57 3.37
C TYR A 113 7.66 -17.03 1.95
N MET A 114 6.74 -16.07 1.75
CA MET A 114 6.51 -15.45 0.44
C MET A 114 7.74 -14.74 -0.10
N LEU A 115 8.47 -13.99 0.74
CA LEU A 115 9.70 -13.32 0.33
C LEU A 115 10.77 -14.31 -0.11
N VAL A 116 10.98 -15.41 0.62
CA VAL A 116 11.94 -16.45 0.22
C VAL A 116 11.58 -16.99 -1.16
N THR A 117 10.31 -17.30 -1.42
CA THR A 117 9.90 -17.81 -2.74
C THR A 117 10.13 -16.81 -3.87
N VAL A 118 9.96 -15.52 -3.61
CA VAL A 118 10.14 -14.44 -4.60
C VAL A 118 11.62 -14.18 -4.89
N PHE A 119 12.47 -14.16 -3.86
CA PHE A 119 13.91 -13.90 -4.01
C PHE A 119 14.67 -15.04 -4.71
N MET A 120 14.10 -16.24 -4.77
CA MET A 120 14.67 -17.35 -5.54
C MET A 120 14.56 -17.14 -7.06
N LYS A 121 13.76 -16.17 -7.53
CA LYS A 121 13.58 -15.86 -8.94
C LYS A 121 14.05 -14.43 -9.25
N LEU A 122 14.89 -14.30 -10.28
CA LEU A 122 15.56 -13.04 -10.61
C LEU A 122 14.60 -11.92 -11.07
N VAL A 123 13.62 -12.28 -11.91
CA VAL A 123 12.67 -11.33 -12.52
C VAL A 123 11.78 -10.64 -11.47
N PRO A 124 11.02 -11.36 -10.63
CA PRO A 124 10.16 -10.71 -9.64
C PRO A 124 10.97 -10.00 -8.55
N ALA A 125 12.13 -10.52 -8.17
CA ALA A 125 13.04 -9.85 -7.23
C ALA A 125 13.47 -8.48 -7.76
N LEU A 126 13.82 -8.38 -9.04
CA LEU A 126 14.24 -7.11 -9.65
C LEU A 126 13.10 -6.09 -9.68
N ILE A 127 11.89 -6.50 -10.06
CA ILE A 127 10.71 -5.61 -10.08
C ILE A 127 10.40 -5.09 -8.67
N VAL A 128 10.49 -5.96 -7.66
CA VAL A 128 10.30 -5.59 -6.25
C VAL A 128 11.34 -4.58 -5.78
N VAL A 129 12.61 -4.81 -6.08
CA VAL A 129 13.69 -3.89 -5.70
C VAL A 129 13.49 -2.54 -6.37
N VAL A 130 13.17 -2.51 -7.67
CA VAL A 130 12.88 -1.27 -8.40
C VAL A 130 11.67 -0.55 -7.79
N GLY A 131 10.57 -1.27 -7.54
CA GLY A 131 9.37 -0.70 -6.92
C GLY A 131 9.64 -0.12 -5.53
N LEU A 132 10.45 -0.82 -4.71
CA LEU A 132 10.85 -0.37 -3.39
C LEU A 132 11.75 0.87 -3.46
N VAL A 133 12.70 0.92 -4.39
CA VAL A 133 13.56 2.09 -4.62
C VAL A 133 12.72 3.29 -5.05
N ILE A 134 11.81 3.13 -6.00
CA ILE A 134 10.90 4.21 -6.44
C ILE A 134 10.03 4.68 -5.27
N GLY A 135 9.45 3.75 -4.49
CA GLY A 135 8.63 4.08 -3.33
C GLY A 135 9.40 4.83 -2.25
N LEU A 136 10.65 4.43 -1.96
CA LEU A 136 11.52 5.13 -1.01
C LEU A 136 11.94 6.50 -1.52
N LEU A 137 12.30 6.63 -2.80
CA LEU A 137 12.61 7.91 -3.42
C LEU A 137 11.41 8.86 -3.35
N TYR A 138 10.21 8.37 -3.65
CA TYR A 138 8.99 9.16 -3.52
C TYR A 138 8.70 9.55 -2.07
N GLY A 139 8.89 8.63 -1.11
CA GLY A 139 8.75 8.90 0.32
C GLY A 139 9.76 9.93 0.86
N LEU A 140 10.98 9.92 0.35
CA LEU A 140 12.01 10.91 0.68
C LEU A 140 11.71 12.27 0.03
N CYS A 141 11.31 12.27 -1.25
CA CYS A 141 10.98 13.49 -1.98
C CYS A 141 9.74 14.18 -1.39
N SER A 142 8.73 13.41 -0.99
CA SER A 142 7.52 13.93 -0.31
C SER A 142 7.81 14.48 1.09
N ARG A 143 8.76 13.89 1.84
CA ARG A 143 9.25 14.51 3.09
C ARG A 143 9.94 15.84 2.83
N CYS A 144 10.72 15.96 1.76
CA CYS A 144 11.39 17.21 1.38
C CYS A 144 10.40 18.31 0.97
N THR A 145 9.31 17.98 0.25
CA THR A 145 8.29 18.98 -0.12
C THR A 145 7.46 19.44 1.08
N VAL A 146 7.00 18.53 1.95
CA VAL A 146 6.23 18.91 3.14
C VAL A 146 7.04 19.84 4.05
N THR A 147 8.32 19.56 4.28
CA THR A 147 9.18 20.43 5.11
C THR A 147 9.36 21.84 4.53
N ARG A 148 9.20 22.00 3.21
CA ARG A 148 9.33 23.28 2.50
C ARG A 148 8.07 24.15 2.58
N GLU A 149 6.89 23.56 2.72
CA GLU A 149 5.63 24.30 2.88
C GLU A 149 5.44 24.90 4.29
N TRP A 150 6.07 24.34 5.34
CA TRP A 150 6.01 24.90 6.70
C TRP A 150 6.94 26.11 6.93
N LEU A 151 7.76 26.48 5.94
CA LEU A 151 8.73 27.58 6.02
C LEU A 151 8.31 28.84 5.24
N HIS A 152 7.10 28.86 4.67
CA HIS A 152 6.53 30.00 3.94
C HIS A 152 5.22 30.48 4.56
#